data_AF-M1WLR9-F1
#
_entry.id   AF-M1WLR9-F1
#
_cell.length_a   1.000
_cell.length_b   1.000
_cell.length_c   1.000
_cell.angle_alpha   90.00
_cell.angle_beta   90.00
_cell.angle_gamma   90.00
#
_symmetry.space_group_name_H-M   'P 1'
#
loop_
_entity.id
_entity.type
_entity.pdbx_description
1 polymer ?
#
loop_
_entity_poly.entity_id
_entity_poly.type
_entity_poly.pdbx_seq_one_letter_code
_entity_poly.pdbx_strand_id
1 'polypeptide(L)'
;MSNKAKVRSYKTIRGLVTRIRDDLNNHEVVLLYAYNGTGKTRLSMAFKGAAKNKTGVPDTLYFNAYTEDLFSWENDLENDVERFLRINSDSSFFSGFEELALEERIFSYLHRYADFDFKIDYVKWRIHFSRGDEQNIKVSRGEENIFIWCIFLAICELTIDGQESYSWVKNIYVDDPISSLDDNNAIAVASDLAQLLKKGKDKVKVVISSHHSLFFNVMWNEFRSSKMKYKTHFLHRPSNSETYTLQSTDETPFFHHVAMLSELQLASEKGELYTHHFNMLRSIMEKTATFFGLKDFSECVHGVDDDVLYARALNLLSHGKYSVYEPREMVEDTKDLFKEILNAFLDQYKFALPELTAKAKR
;
A
#
# COMPACT_ATOMS: atom_id res chain seq x y z
N MET A 1 -6.23 -27.93 -19.14
CA MET A 1 -5.30 -26.97 -19.78
C MET A 1 -4.95 -25.91 -18.76
N SER A 2 -3.69 -25.85 -18.32
CA SER A 2 -3.24 -25.01 -17.21
C SER A 2 -3.21 -23.53 -17.65
N ASN A 3 -4.14 -22.73 -17.15
CA ASN A 3 -4.28 -21.31 -17.45
C ASN A 3 -3.26 -20.51 -16.60
N LYS A 4 -1.96 -20.68 -16.84
CA LYS A 4 -0.91 -20.00 -16.06
C LYS A 4 -0.98 -18.48 -16.26
N ALA A 5 -1.07 -17.74 -15.16
CA ALA A 5 -1.03 -16.28 -15.17
C ALA A 5 0.24 -15.76 -15.87
N LYS A 6 0.08 -14.86 -16.84
CA LYS A 6 1.21 -14.34 -17.63
C LYS A 6 2.02 -13.33 -16.82
N VAL A 7 3.24 -13.70 -16.45
CA VAL A 7 4.22 -12.83 -15.81
C VAL A 7 4.92 -11.96 -16.87
N ARG A 8 5.04 -10.64 -16.63
CA ARG A 8 5.75 -9.70 -17.51
C ARG A 8 6.83 -8.96 -16.74
N SER A 9 7.98 -8.77 -17.36
CA SER A 9 9.13 -8.09 -16.76
C SER A 9 9.41 -6.75 -17.44
N TYR A 10 9.74 -5.73 -16.64
CA TYR A 10 10.02 -4.37 -17.09
C TYR A 10 11.33 -3.89 -16.48
N LYS A 11 12.32 -3.61 -17.33
CA LYS A 11 13.64 -3.11 -16.90
C LYS A 11 13.62 -1.65 -16.42
N THR A 12 12.54 -0.92 -16.70
CA THR A 12 12.42 0.50 -16.32
C THR A 12 11.05 0.78 -15.76
N ILE A 13 10.99 1.72 -14.81
CA ILE A 13 9.73 2.22 -14.24
C ILE A 13 8.84 2.85 -15.31
N ARG A 14 9.44 3.45 -16.35
CA ARG A 14 8.71 4.02 -17.50
C ARG A 14 7.97 2.95 -18.29
N GLY A 15 8.58 1.78 -18.48
CA GLY A 15 7.93 0.63 -19.11
C GLY A 15 6.74 0.14 -18.29
N LEU A 16 6.91 0.05 -16.97
CA LEU A 16 5.84 -0.34 -16.05
C LEU A 16 4.68 0.68 -16.05
N VAL A 17 4.97 1.98 -15.98
CA VAL A 17 3.97 3.05 -16.08
C VAL A 17 3.20 2.99 -17.40
N THR A 18 3.90 2.76 -18.51
CA THR A 18 3.27 2.62 -19.83
C THR A 18 2.27 1.45 -19.81
N ARG A 19 2.68 0.30 -19.27
CA ARG A 19 1.79 -0.85 -19.13
C ARG A 19 0.55 -0.54 -18.30
N ILE A 20 0.71 0.11 -17.14
CA ILE A 20 -0.41 0.42 -16.24
C ILE A 20 -1.37 1.40 -16.92
N ARG A 21 -0.85 2.43 -17.61
CA ARG A 21 -1.68 3.34 -18.42
C ARG A 21 -2.40 2.61 -19.56
N ASP A 22 -1.75 1.64 -20.21
CA ASP A 22 -2.40 0.82 -21.24
C ASP A 22 -3.56 -0.01 -20.68
N ASP A 23 -3.43 -0.52 -19.44
CA ASP A 23 -4.51 -1.26 -18.79
C ASP A 23 -5.74 -0.36 -18.52
N LEU A 24 -5.52 0.92 -18.18
CA LEU A 24 -6.59 1.92 -18.00
C LEU A 24 -7.32 2.33 -19.30
N ASN A 25 -6.80 1.97 -20.47
CA ASN A 25 -7.55 2.15 -21.73
C ASN A 25 -8.79 1.24 -21.79
N ASN A 26 -8.74 0.07 -21.15
CA ASN A 26 -9.81 -0.93 -21.18
C ASN A 26 -10.48 -1.17 -19.81
N HIS A 27 -9.88 -0.65 -18.74
CA HIS A 27 -10.36 -0.78 -17.36
C HIS A 27 -10.54 0.60 -16.75
N GLU A 28 -11.40 0.71 -15.75
CA GLU A 28 -11.59 1.91 -14.94
C GLU A 28 -10.60 1.93 -13.77
N VAL A 29 -10.26 0.76 -13.24
CA VAL A 29 -9.41 0.62 -12.06
C VAL A 29 -8.27 -0.36 -12.32
N VAL A 30 -7.06 -0.03 -11.85
CA VAL A 30 -5.94 -0.96 -11.71
C VAL A 30 -5.58 -1.09 -10.24
N LEU A 31 -5.70 -2.30 -9.69
CA LEU A 31 -5.27 -2.66 -8.34
C LEU A 31 -3.89 -3.31 -8.39
N LEU A 32 -2.95 -2.79 -7.61
CA LEU A 32 -1.58 -3.29 -7.51
C LEU A 32 -1.28 -3.72 -6.08
N TYR A 33 -1.12 -5.02 -5.86
CA TYR A 33 -0.57 -5.50 -4.60
C TYR A 33 0.95 -5.51 -4.70
N ALA A 34 1.63 -4.80 -3.80
CA ALA A 34 3.09 -4.73 -3.78
C ALA A 34 3.63 -4.54 -2.37
N TYR A 35 4.63 -5.33 -2.01
CA TYR A 35 5.28 -5.24 -0.71
C TYR A 35 6.04 -3.93 -0.51
N ASN A 36 6.39 -3.66 0.75
CA ASN A 36 7.27 -2.56 1.11
C ASN A 36 8.63 -2.71 0.41
N GLY A 37 9.25 -1.59 0.04
CA GLY A 37 10.51 -1.58 -0.72
C GLY A 37 10.37 -1.79 -2.24
N THR A 38 9.20 -2.17 -2.76
CA THR A 38 8.98 -2.38 -4.22
C THR A 38 9.09 -1.07 -5.04
N GLY A 39 9.02 0.09 -4.40
CA GLY A 39 9.10 1.40 -5.05
C GLY A 39 7.74 1.95 -5.51
N LYS A 40 6.66 1.62 -4.79
CA LYS A 40 5.29 2.07 -5.11
C LYS A 40 5.14 3.59 -5.18
N THR A 41 5.77 4.32 -4.25
CA THR A 41 5.76 5.78 -4.26
C THR A 41 6.49 6.35 -5.48
N ARG A 42 7.62 5.75 -5.87
CA ARG A 42 8.32 6.09 -7.13
C ARG A 42 7.44 5.81 -8.35
N LEU A 43 6.67 4.72 -8.32
CA LEU A 43 5.74 4.37 -9.39
C LEU A 43 4.59 5.38 -9.49
N SER A 44 4.00 5.77 -8.37
CA SER A 44 2.98 6.83 -8.28
C SER A 44 3.48 8.14 -8.90
N MET A 45 4.69 8.60 -8.49
CA MET A 45 5.27 9.84 -9.02
C MET A 45 5.64 9.73 -10.50
N ALA A 46 6.17 8.59 -10.95
CA ALA A 46 6.46 8.35 -12.37
C ALA A 46 5.17 8.31 -13.20
N PHE A 47 4.09 7.73 -12.67
CA PHE A 47 2.79 7.70 -13.31
C PHE A 47 2.23 9.11 -13.48
N LYS A 48 2.25 9.93 -12.41
CA LYS A 48 1.83 11.34 -12.45
C LYS A 48 2.68 12.18 -13.40
N GLY A 49 3.99 11.94 -13.44
CA GLY A 49 4.90 12.66 -14.35
C GLY A 49 4.73 12.29 -15.83
N ALA A 50 4.14 11.13 -16.15
CA ALA A 50 4.11 10.63 -17.53
C ALA A 50 3.35 11.52 -18.51
N ALA A 51 2.22 12.11 -18.12
CA ALA A 51 1.49 13.05 -18.97
C ALA A 51 2.18 14.41 -19.01
N LYS A 52 2.55 14.96 -17.85
CA LYS A 52 3.26 16.25 -17.76
C LYS A 52 4.52 16.28 -18.62
N ASN A 53 5.29 15.19 -18.66
CA ASN A 53 6.51 15.11 -19.47
C ASN A 53 6.24 14.99 -20.98
N LYS A 54 5.03 14.58 -21.40
CA LYS A 54 4.64 14.45 -22.81
C LYS A 54 3.96 15.71 -23.35
N THR A 55 3.09 16.33 -22.55
CA THR A 55 2.19 17.41 -23.01
C THR A 55 2.39 18.72 -22.25
N GLY A 56 3.20 18.74 -21.19
CA GLY A 56 3.35 19.88 -20.29
C GLY A 56 2.24 20.01 -19.23
N VAL A 57 1.13 19.28 -19.40
CA VAL A 57 -0.07 19.39 -18.56
C VAL A 57 -0.21 18.15 -17.65
N PRO A 58 -0.37 18.32 -16.32
CA PRO A 58 -0.65 17.21 -15.42
C PRO A 58 -2.04 16.62 -15.67
N ASP A 59 -2.21 15.31 -15.47
CA ASP A 59 -3.48 14.62 -15.66
C ASP A 59 -3.85 13.68 -14.50
N THR A 60 -3.08 13.72 -13.42
CA THR A 60 -3.16 12.74 -12.32
C THR A 60 -3.17 13.46 -10.96
N LEU A 61 -4.25 13.28 -10.21
CA LEU A 61 -4.33 13.54 -8.78
C LEU A 61 -3.75 12.32 -8.03
N TYR A 62 -3.03 12.53 -6.93
CA TYR A 62 -2.41 11.42 -6.21
C TYR A 62 -2.46 11.57 -4.69
N PHE A 63 -2.42 10.43 -4.01
CA PHE A 63 -2.18 10.31 -2.57
C PHE A 63 -1.00 9.39 -2.33
N ASN A 64 0.02 9.90 -1.64
CA ASN A 64 1.22 9.18 -1.22
C ASN A 64 2.00 10.05 -0.20
N ALA A 65 3.20 9.63 0.21
CA ALA A 65 4.05 10.41 1.13
C ALA A 65 4.29 11.88 0.70
N TYR A 66 4.42 12.18 -0.60
CA TYR A 66 4.56 13.57 -1.07
C TYR A 66 3.29 14.41 -0.88
N THR A 67 2.14 13.77 -0.73
CA THR A 67 0.87 14.44 -0.40
C THR A 67 0.81 14.76 1.09
N GLU A 68 1.28 13.84 1.94
CA GLU A 68 1.45 14.09 3.38
C GLU A 68 2.44 15.23 3.62
N ASP A 69 3.54 15.29 2.87
CA ASP A 69 4.54 16.36 2.94
C ASP A 69 4.01 17.76 2.53
N LEU A 70 2.79 17.85 1.97
CA LEU A 70 2.13 19.15 1.75
C LEU A 70 1.61 19.77 3.05
N PHE A 71 1.66 19.01 4.15
CA PHE A 71 1.22 19.43 5.47
C PHE A 71 2.41 19.37 6.43
N SER A 72 2.58 20.42 7.23
CA SER A 72 3.66 20.49 8.22
C SER A 72 3.12 20.91 9.57
N TRP A 73 3.41 20.13 10.60
CA TRP A 73 2.95 20.43 11.95
C TRP A 73 3.79 21.53 12.60
N GLU A 74 3.12 22.54 13.16
CA GLU A 74 3.73 23.60 13.96
C GLU A 74 3.29 23.43 15.42
N ASN A 75 4.26 23.22 16.32
CA ASN A 75 4.00 22.93 17.73
C ASN A 75 4.07 24.17 18.64
N ASP A 76 4.47 25.34 18.12
CA ASP A 76 4.72 26.53 18.94
C ASP A 76 5.55 26.21 20.20
N LEU A 77 6.78 25.68 20.01
CA LEU A 77 7.61 25.19 21.11
C LEU A 77 8.01 26.28 22.12
N GLU A 78 7.91 27.55 21.74
CA GLU A 78 8.30 28.68 22.58
C GLU A 78 7.21 29.06 23.58
N ASN A 79 5.94 29.11 23.15
CA ASN A 79 4.83 29.56 24.00
C ASN A 79 3.89 28.41 24.41
N ASP A 80 3.91 27.30 23.66
CA ASP A 80 3.10 26.10 23.88
C ASP A 80 1.57 26.36 23.83
N VAL A 81 1.16 27.38 23.06
CA VAL A 81 -0.24 27.87 22.99
C VAL A 81 -0.88 27.63 21.63
N GLU A 82 -0.18 27.88 20.52
CA GLU A 82 -0.76 27.87 19.17
C GLU A 82 -0.25 26.69 18.33
N ARG A 83 -0.85 25.51 18.51
CA ARG A 83 -0.54 24.32 17.70
C ARG A 83 -1.46 24.24 16.50
N PHE A 84 -0.90 24.05 15.31
CA PHE A 84 -1.66 23.98 14.07
C PHE A 84 -0.95 23.14 13.01
N LEU A 85 -1.71 22.64 12.04
CA LEU A 85 -1.18 22.03 10.82
C LEU A 85 -1.15 23.08 9.71
N ARG A 86 0.04 23.33 9.15
CA ARG A 86 0.22 24.28 8.06
C ARG A 86 0.05 23.58 6.71
N ILE A 87 -0.64 24.23 5.80
CA ILE A 87 -0.83 23.78 4.42
C ILE A 87 0.17 24.47 3.49
N ASN A 88 0.75 23.71 2.56
CA ASN A 88 1.51 24.27 1.44
C ASN A 88 0.58 24.73 0.31
N SER A 89 0.14 25.98 0.37
CA SER A 89 -0.82 26.59 -0.56
C SER A 89 -0.31 26.76 -2.00
N ASP A 90 1.01 26.69 -2.23
CA ASP A 90 1.58 26.80 -3.57
C ASP A 90 1.32 25.55 -4.44
N SER A 91 0.84 24.46 -3.82
CA SER A 91 0.51 23.23 -4.53
C SER A 91 -0.83 23.33 -5.26
N SER A 92 -0.86 22.90 -6.53
CA SER A 92 -2.10 22.80 -7.32
C SER A 92 -3.15 21.87 -6.71
N PHE A 93 -2.75 21.05 -5.73
CA PHE A 93 -3.64 20.23 -4.91
C PHE A 93 -4.72 21.08 -4.22
N PHE A 94 -4.38 22.31 -3.82
CA PHE A 94 -5.25 23.23 -3.09
C PHE A 94 -5.96 24.26 -3.98
N SER A 95 -5.92 24.11 -5.29
CA SER A 95 -6.45 25.10 -6.26
C SER A 95 -7.95 25.43 -6.11
N GLY A 96 -8.76 24.54 -5.51
CA GLY A 96 -10.16 24.80 -5.23
C GLY A 96 -10.48 25.08 -3.75
N PHE A 97 -9.48 25.22 -2.87
CA PHE A 97 -9.73 25.23 -1.42
C PHE A 97 -10.45 26.49 -0.93
N GLU A 98 -10.15 27.65 -1.50
CA GLU A 98 -10.72 28.92 -1.04
C GLU A 98 -12.14 29.15 -1.57
N GLU A 99 -12.46 28.59 -2.75
CA GLU A 99 -13.71 28.82 -3.47
C GLU A 99 -14.80 27.78 -3.15
N LEU A 100 -14.42 26.64 -2.57
CA LEU A 100 -15.32 25.50 -2.31
C LEU A 100 -15.41 25.26 -0.80
N ALA A 101 -16.63 25.07 -0.29
CA ALA A 101 -16.89 24.71 1.10
C ALA A 101 -16.39 23.28 1.40
N LEU A 102 -15.08 23.13 1.52
CA LEU A 102 -14.42 21.85 1.72
C LEU A 102 -14.64 21.30 3.12
N GLU A 103 -14.81 22.16 4.13
CA GLU A 103 -14.96 21.72 5.51
C GLU A 103 -16.12 20.74 5.66
N GLU A 104 -17.30 21.02 5.09
CA GLU A 104 -18.47 20.13 5.19
C GLU A 104 -18.18 18.73 4.63
N ARG A 105 -17.48 18.67 3.49
CA ARG A 105 -17.08 17.40 2.87
C ARG A 105 -16.05 16.68 3.72
N ILE A 106 -15.01 17.38 4.18
CA ILE A 106 -13.97 16.81 5.06
C ILE A 106 -14.60 16.27 6.35
N PHE A 107 -15.51 17.02 6.98
CA PHE A 107 -16.23 16.60 8.18
C PHE A 107 -17.03 15.32 7.96
N SER A 108 -17.71 15.19 6.81
CA SER A 108 -18.49 13.99 6.47
C SER A 108 -17.64 12.72 6.36
N TYR A 109 -16.35 12.85 6.06
CA TYR A 109 -15.40 11.74 6.12
C TYR A 109 -14.83 11.57 7.53
N LEU A 110 -14.36 12.67 8.13
CA LEU A 110 -13.59 12.68 9.37
C LEU A 110 -14.34 12.05 10.54
N HIS A 111 -15.63 12.36 10.71
CA HIS A 111 -16.42 11.90 11.84
C HIS A 111 -16.56 10.36 11.90
N ARG A 112 -16.18 9.63 10.84
CA ARG A 112 -16.19 8.16 10.81
C ARG A 112 -14.93 7.53 11.35
N TYR A 113 -13.83 8.30 11.41
CA TYR A 113 -12.50 7.78 11.71
C TYR A 113 -11.90 8.40 12.99
N ALA A 114 -12.28 9.63 13.31
CA ALA A 114 -11.73 10.34 14.45
C ALA A 114 -12.75 11.27 15.10
N ASP A 115 -12.53 11.53 16.39
CA ASP A 115 -13.37 12.38 17.24
C ASP A 115 -12.61 13.66 17.61
N PHE A 116 -12.58 14.60 16.66
CA PHE A 116 -12.11 15.97 16.86
C PHE A 116 -12.69 16.88 15.77
N ASP A 117 -12.79 18.16 16.09
CA ASP A 117 -13.19 19.21 15.18
C ASP A 117 -11.97 19.93 14.60
N PHE A 118 -12.16 20.62 13.48
CA PHE A 118 -11.14 21.45 12.88
C PHE A 118 -11.70 22.74 12.28
N LYS A 119 -10.82 23.71 12.10
CA LYS A 119 -11.10 24.96 11.40
C LYS A 119 -9.93 25.30 10.48
N ILE A 120 -10.23 25.67 9.24
CA ILE A 120 -9.24 26.11 8.26
C ILE A 120 -9.22 27.65 8.24
N ASP A 121 -8.05 28.24 8.46
CA ASP A 121 -7.76 29.64 8.17
C ASP A 121 -7.18 29.70 6.76
N TYR A 122 -8.01 30.06 5.77
CA TYR A 122 -7.61 30.16 4.36
C TYR A 122 -6.70 31.36 4.07
N VAL A 123 -6.64 32.36 4.96
CA VAL A 123 -5.74 33.52 4.78
C VAL A 123 -4.31 33.13 5.17
N LYS A 124 -4.16 32.39 6.28
CA LYS A 124 -2.85 31.96 6.79
C LYS A 124 -2.47 30.54 6.36
N TRP A 125 -3.39 29.80 5.75
CA TRP A 125 -3.25 28.39 5.40
C TRP A 125 -2.88 27.51 6.60
N ARG A 126 -3.63 27.70 7.69
CA ARG A 126 -3.48 26.98 8.96
C ARG A 126 -4.73 26.20 9.28
N ILE A 127 -4.54 25.03 9.88
CA ILE A 127 -5.64 24.19 10.36
C ILE A 127 -5.48 24.05 11.87
N HIS A 128 -6.50 24.50 12.59
CA HIS A 128 -6.59 24.39 14.03
C HIS A 128 -7.53 23.23 14.37
N PHE A 129 -7.15 22.44 15.37
CA PHE A 129 -7.96 21.32 15.84
C PHE A 129 -8.53 21.63 17.23
N SER A 130 -9.70 21.07 17.53
CA SER A 130 -10.36 21.21 18.83
C SER A 130 -11.09 19.92 19.23
N ARG A 131 -11.32 19.75 20.53
CA ARG A 131 -12.13 18.65 21.07
C ARG A 131 -12.97 19.17 22.23
N GLY A 132 -14.28 19.26 22.03
CA GLY A 132 -15.17 19.96 22.97
C GLY A 132 -14.74 21.43 23.14
N ASP A 133 -14.51 21.86 24.38
CA ASP A 133 -14.10 23.23 24.69
C ASP A 133 -12.59 23.49 24.49
N GLU A 134 -11.78 22.44 24.30
CA GLU A 134 -10.33 22.56 24.16
C GLU A 134 -9.95 22.94 22.72
N GLN A 135 -9.21 24.04 22.56
CA GLN A 135 -8.80 24.62 21.26
C GLN A 135 -7.29 24.45 21.05
N ASN A 136 -6.85 24.45 19.78
CA ASN A 136 -5.44 24.33 19.38
C ASN A 136 -4.75 23.07 19.94
N ILE A 137 -5.47 21.94 19.91
CA ILE A 137 -4.96 20.68 20.43
C ILE A 137 -3.94 20.04 19.49
N LYS A 138 -3.00 19.27 20.05
CA LYS A 138 -2.18 18.35 19.26
C LYS A 138 -2.95 17.05 19.02
N VAL A 139 -3.28 16.76 17.77
CA VAL A 139 -3.77 15.43 17.37
C VAL A 139 -2.60 14.46 17.18
N SER A 140 -2.85 13.17 17.37
CA SER A 140 -1.85 12.12 17.15
C SER A 140 -1.40 12.05 15.69
N ARG A 141 -0.27 11.38 15.41
CA ARG A 141 0.20 11.21 14.03
C ARG A 141 -0.78 10.40 13.17
N GLY A 142 -1.48 9.43 13.77
CA GLY A 142 -2.53 8.68 13.09
C GLY A 142 -3.72 9.57 12.72
N GLU A 143 -4.20 10.38 13.68
CA GLU A 143 -5.28 11.35 13.45
C GLU A 143 -4.90 12.41 12.40
N GLU A 144 -3.66 12.91 12.42
CA GLU A 144 -3.13 13.83 11.39
C GLU A 144 -3.20 13.20 10.00
N ASN A 145 -2.69 11.98 9.85
CA ASN A 145 -2.73 11.26 8.57
C ASN A 145 -4.16 11.02 8.09
N ILE A 146 -5.10 10.82 9.00
CA ILE A 146 -6.49 10.51 8.67
C ILE A 146 -7.22 11.75 8.23
N PHE A 147 -6.91 12.85 8.86
CA PHE A 147 -7.37 14.16 8.44
C PHE A 147 -6.86 14.50 7.03
N ILE A 148 -5.58 14.29 6.74
CA ILE A 148 -5.01 14.48 5.39
C ILE A 148 -5.68 13.55 4.36
N TRP A 149 -5.98 12.31 4.76
CA TRP A 149 -6.75 11.38 3.93
C TRP A 149 -8.19 11.87 3.67
N CYS A 150 -8.88 12.41 4.67
CA CYS A 150 -10.22 12.98 4.51
C CYS A 150 -10.22 14.19 3.56
N ILE A 151 -9.18 15.03 3.63
CA ILE A 151 -8.95 16.10 2.67
C ILE A 151 -8.82 15.52 1.25
N PHE A 152 -8.03 14.48 1.07
CA PHE A 152 -7.87 13.84 -0.23
C PHE A 152 -9.17 13.25 -0.77
N LEU A 153 -9.98 12.61 0.07
CA LEU A 153 -11.30 12.09 -0.31
C LEU A 153 -12.24 13.21 -0.75
N ALA A 154 -12.26 14.34 -0.03
CA ALA A 154 -13.05 15.51 -0.41
C ALA A 154 -12.65 16.03 -1.81
N ILE A 155 -11.35 16.12 -2.10
CA ILE A 155 -10.85 16.54 -3.43
C ILE A 155 -11.22 15.51 -4.51
N CYS A 156 -11.13 14.21 -4.21
CA CYS A 156 -11.57 13.18 -5.13
C CYS A 156 -13.06 13.31 -5.44
N GLU A 157 -13.88 13.65 -4.45
CA GLU A 157 -15.31 13.92 -4.62
C GLU A 157 -15.55 15.13 -5.52
N LEU A 158 -14.86 16.26 -5.29
CA LEU A 158 -14.95 17.43 -6.18
C LEU A 158 -14.56 17.10 -7.63
N THR A 159 -13.51 16.29 -7.80
CA THR A 159 -13.08 15.82 -9.12
C THR A 159 -14.19 14.99 -9.80
N ILE A 160 -14.81 14.08 -9.06
CA ILE A 160 -15.88 13.20 -9.56
C ILE A 160 -17.18 13.99 -9.83
N ASP A 161 -17.43 15.03 -9.03
CA ASP A 161 -18.55 15.96 -9.21
C ASP A 161 -18.33 16.90 -10.42
N GLY A 162 -17.10 16.95 -10.98
CA GLY A 162 -16.79 17.70 -12.19
C GLY A 162 -16.49 19.18 -11.94
N GLN A 163 -15.99 19.53 -10.75
CA GLN A 163 -15.61 20.90 -10.40
C GLN A 163 -14.50 21.43 -11.31
N GLU A 164 -14.62 22.70 -11.74
CA GLU A 164 -13.75 23.29 -12.76
C GLU A 164 -12.27 23.30 -12.35
N SER A 165 -11.98 23.61 -11.08
CA SER A 165 -10.62 23.63 -10.51
C SER A 165 -9.91 22.27 -10.60
N TYR A 166 -10.66 21.18 -10.77
CA TYR A 166 -10.15 19.81 -10.88
C TYR A 166 -10.40 19.16 -12.27
N SER A 167 -10.84 19.93 -13.27
CA SER A 167 -11.10 19.45 -14.63
C SER A 167 -9.88 18.86 -15.35
N TRP A 168 -8.67 19.20 -14.91
CA TRP A 168 -7.42 18.64 -15.42
C TRP A 168 -7.20 17.17 -15.01
N VAL A 169 -7.86 16.70 -13.96
CA VAL A 169 -7.67 15.37 -13.39
C VAL A 169 -8.39 14.33 -14.25
N LYS A 170 -7.61 13.45 -14.88
CA LYS A 170 -8.12 12.28 -15.63
C LYS A 170 -7.90 10.98 -14.88
N ASN A 171 -6.87 10.94 -14.05
CA ASN A 171 -6.49 9.77 -13.28
C ASN A 171 -6.36 10.13 -11.80
N ILE A 172 -6.69 9.18 -10.93
CA ILE A 172 -6.41 9.21 -9.49
C ILE A 172 -5.43 8.08 -9.18
N TYR A 173 -4.34 8.39 -8.49
CA TYR A 173 -3.37 7.40 -8.03
C TYR A 173 -3.29 7.39 -6.50
N VAL A 174 -3.65 6.28 -5.87
CA VAL A 174 -3.54 6.10 -4.41
C VAL A 174 -2.43 5.10 -4.10
N ASP A 175 -1.43 5.51 -3.31
CA ASP A 175 -0.35 4.65 -2.82
C ASP A 175 -0.43 4.54 -1.30
N ASP A 176 -0.66 3.32 -0.80
CA ASP A 176 -0.67 2.97 0.63
C ASP A 176 -1.41 3.99 1.53
N PRO A 177 -2.75 4.14 1.39
CA PRO A 177 -3.48 5.19 2.10
C PRO A 177 -3.58 4.99 3.62
N ILE A 178 -3.08 3.88 4.15
CA ILE A 178 -3.30 3.41 5.52
C ILE A 178 -2.02 2.92 6.20
N SER A 179 -0.83 3.33 5.75
CA SER A 179 0.45 2.80 6.27
C SER A 179 0.71 3.02 7.77
N SER A 180 -0.14 3.80 8.45
CA SER A 180 -0.03 4.17 9.86
C SER A 180 -1.32 3.98 10.67
N LEU A 181 -2.28 3.22 10.15
CA LEU A 181 -3.60 2.99 10.77
C LEU A 181 -3.73 1.62 11.42
N ASP A 182 -4.71 1.50 12.33
CA ASP A 182 -5.20 0.21 12.82
C ASP A 182 -6.11 -0.48 11.79
N ASP A 183 -6.31 -1.80 11.95
CA ASP A 183 -7.08 -2.64 11.01
C ASP A 183 -8.55 -2.20 10.87
N ASN A 184 -9.14 -1.62 11.92
CA ASN A 184 -10.52 -1.15 11.89
C ASN A 184 -10.69 0.04 10.93
N ASN A 185 -9.77 1.01 10.98
CA ASN A 185 -9.77 2.13 10.05
C ASN A 185 -9.48 1.67 8.61
N ALA A 186 -8.67 0.62 8.41
CA ALA A 186 -8.35 0.10 7.08
C ALA A 186 -9.60 -0.36 6.29
N ILE A 187 -10.56 -1.02 6.95
CA ILE A 187 -11.81 -1.46 6.30
C ILE A 187 -12.69 -0.26 5.94
N ALA A 188 -12.88 0.65 6.89
CA ALA A 188 -13.73 1.82 6.69
C ALA A 188 -13.21 2.73 5.57
N VAL A 189 -11.91 3.02 5.59
CA VAL A 189 -11.20 3.79 4.56
C VAL A 189 -11.31 3.11 3.18
N ALA A 190 -11.11 1.79 3.11
CA ALA A 190 -11.28 1.06 1.84
C ALA A 190 -12.72 1.13 1.32
N SER A 191 -13.71 0.94 2.20
CA SER A 191 -15.13 0.98 1.84
C SER A 191 -15.52 2.36 1.31
N ASP A 192 -15.16 3.44 2.02
CA ASP A 192 -15.49 4.81 1.60
C ASP A 192 -14.81 5.20 0.30
N LEU A 193 -13.54 4.83 0.13
CA LEU A 193 -12.83 5.01 -1.14
C LEU A 193 -13.54 4.26 -2.27
N ALA A 194 -13.88 2.98 -2.07
CA ALA A 194 -14.53 2.19 -3.10
C ALA A 194 -15.89 2.78 -3.50
N GLN A 195 -16.69 3.22 -2.53
CA GLN A 195 -17.97 3.89 -2.80
C GLN A 195 -17.79 5.18 -3.58
N LEU A 196 -16.82 6.01 -3.19
CA LEU A 196 -16.50 7.23 -3.91
C LEU A 196 -16.08 6.95 -5.36
N LEU A 197 -15.16 6.01 -5.58
CA LEU A 197 -14.67 5.65 -6.90
C LEU A 197 -15.76 5.03 -7.79
N LYS A 198 -16.72 4.31 -7.21
CA LYS A 198 -17.89 3.80 -7.93
C LYS A 198 -18.79 4.93 -8.46
N LYS A 199 -18.94 6.04 -7.72
CA LYS A 199 -19.63 7.25 -8.22
C LYS A 199 -18.84 7.92 -9.35
N GLY A 200 -17.51 7.79 -9.32
CA GLY A 200 -16.57 8.25 -10.35
C GLY A 200 -16.44 7.37 -11.58
N LYS A 201 -17.24 6.29 -11.69
CA LYS A 201 -17.20 5.39 -12.85
C LYS A 201 -17.37 6.19 -14.15
N ASP A 202 -16.56 5.85 -15.15
CA ASP A 202 -16.49 6.49 -16.47
C ASP A 202 -16.04 7.98 -16.49
N LYS A 203 -15.86 8.61 -15.33
CA LYS A 203 -15.38 10.01 -15.20
C LYS A 203 -13.88 10.08 -14.97
N VAL A 204 -13.36 9.20 -14.10
CA VAL A 204 -11.93 9.14 -13.75
C VAL A 204 -11.42 7.71 -13.83
N LYS A 205 -10.13 7.58 -14.14
CA LYS A 205 -9.40 6.32 -14.10
C LYS A 205 -8.61 6.22 -12.81
N VAL A 206 -8.47 5.03 -12.23
CA VAL A 206 -7.88 4.88 -10.91
C VAL A 206 -6.78 3.84 -10.90
N VAL A 207 -5.66 4.16 -10.24
CA VAL A 207 -4.65 3.18 -9.85
C VAL A 207 -4.53 3.19 -8.32
N ILE A 208 -4.60 2.01 -7.71
CA ILE A 208 -4.39 1.86 -6.27
C ILE A 208 -3.25 0.87 -6.08
N SER A 209 -2.20 1.28 -5.38
CA SER A 209 -1.12 0.39 -4.95
C SER A 209 -1.10 0.25 -3.44
N SER A 210 -1.05 -0.98 -2.92
CA SER A 210 -0.88 -1.18 -1.49
C SER A 210 -0.15 -2.47 -1.11
N HIS A 211 0.53 -2.43 0.04
CA HIS A 211 1.05 -3.62 0.72
C HIS A 211 0.06 -4.22 1.73
N HIS A 212 -0.99 -3.48 2.11
CA HIS A 212 -1.91 -3.86 3.16
C HIS A 212 -2.97 -4.84 2.66
N SER A 213 -2.88 -6.11 3.08
CA SER A 213 -3.71 -7.20 2.54
C SER A 213 -5.20 -7.00 2.79
N LEU A 214 -5.61 -6.53 3.98
CA LEU A 214 -7.03 -6.31 4.31
C LEU A 214 -7.67 -5.25 3.42
N PHE A 215 -7.09 -4.04 3.37
CA PHE A 215 -7.50 -2.98 2.47
C PHE A 215 -7.58 -3.43 1.01
N PHE A 216 -6.54 -4.11 0.51
CA PHE A 216 -6.55 -4.63 -0.86
C PHE A 216 -7.71 -5.61 -1.09
N ASN A 217 -7.95 -6.53 -0.15
CA ASN A 217 -9.06 -7.48 -0.22
C ASN A 217 -10.41 -6.78 -0.26
N VAL A 218 -10.62 -5.77 0.59
CA VAL A 218 -11.85 -4.98 0.61
C VAL A 218 -12.05 -4.28 -0.74
N MET A 219 -11.05 -3.55 -1.23
CA MET A 219 -11.12 -2.89 -2.54
C MET A 219 -11.42 -3.87 -3.68
N TRP A 220 -10.74 -5.02 -3.69
CA TRP A 220 -10.93 -6.04 -4.71
C TRP A 220 -12.35 -6.62 -4.68
N ASN A 221 -12.88 -6.94 -3.49
CA ASN A 221 -14.25 -7.43 -3.32
C ASN A 221 -15.29 -6.37 -3.73
N GLU A 222 -15.07 -5.12 -3.34
CA GLU A 222 -15.92 -3.99 -3.69
C GLU A 222 -16.00 -3.78 -5.20
N PHE A 223 -14.88 -3.91 -5.92
CA PHE A 223 -14.88 -3.79 -7.38
C PHE A 223 -15.42 -5.05 -8.07
N ARG A 224 -15.10 -6.23 -7.57
CA ARG A 224 -15.63 -7.51 -8.08
C ARG A 224 -17.15 -7.59 -8.02
N SER A 225 -17.73 -7.12 -6.92
CA SER A 225 -19.18 -7.08 -6.72
C SER A 225 -19.87 -5.95 -7.51
N SER A 226 -19.10 -5.08 -8.16
CA SER A 226 -19.61 -3.95 -8.92
C SER A 226 -19.59 -4.18 -10.44
N LYS A 227 -20.23 -3.29 -11.19
CA LYS A 227 -20.14 -3.26 -12.66
C LYS A 227 -18.88 -2.56 -13.18
N MET A 228 -17.88 -2.31 -12.32
CA MET A 228 -16.65 -1.63 -12.74
C MET A 228 -15.71 -2.60 -13.43
N LYS A 229 -15.05 -2.14 -14.50
CA LYS A 229 -13.96 -2.89 -15.13
C LYS A 229 -12.69 -2.65 -14.34
N TYR A 230 -12.16 -3.67 -13.70
CA TYR A 230 -10.92 -3.56 -12.93
C TYR A 230 -9.89 -4.58 -13.44
N LYS A 231 -8.61 -4.25 -13.25
CA LYS A 231 -7.50 -5.18 -13.46
C LYS A 231 -6.65 -5.26 -12.21
N THR A 232 -6.31 -6.47 -11.81
CA THR A 232 -5.49 -6.71 -10.63
C THR A 232 -4.13 -7.26 -11.04
N HIS A 233 -3.08 -6.73 -10.43
CA HIS A 233 -1.73 -7.24 -10.58
C HIS A 233 -1.03 -7.37 -9.24
N PHE A 234 -0.15 -8.36 -9.19
CA PHE A 234 0.93 -8.41 -8.22
C PHE A 234 2.16 -7.74 -8.84
N LEU A 235 2.68 -6.73 -8.15
CA LEU A 235 3.89 -6.04 -8.52
C LEU A 235 5.00 -6.47 -7.55
N HIS A 236 6.04 -7.03 -8.13
CA HIS A 236 7.20 -7.51 -7.41
C HIS A 236 8.47 -6.87 -7.98
N ARG A 237 9.44 -6.63 -7.11
CA ARG A 237 10.79 -6.21 -7.48
C ARG A 237 11.75 -6.93 -6.54
N PRO A 238 12.55 -7.89 -7.04
CA PRO A 238 13.54 -8.55 -6.20
C PRO A 238 14.51 -7.51 -5.63
N SER A 239 14.93 -7.72 -4.38
CA SER A 239 15.97 -6.90 -3.73
C SER A 239 17.20 -6.81 -4.65
N ASN A 240 17.72 -5.59 -4.88
CA ASN A 240 18.83 -5.28 -5.80
C ASN A 240 18.57 -5.47 -7.32
N SER A 241 17.36 -5.85 -7.75
CA SER A 241 17.03 -5.91 -9.17
C SER A 241 16.59 -4.55 -9.72
N GLU A 242 17.03 -4.21 -10.93
CA GLU A 242 16.47 -3.09 -11.71
C GLU A 242 15.17 -3.46 -12.42
N THR A 243 14.79 -4.75 -12.38
CA THR A 243 13.64 -5.27 -13.12
C THR A 243 12.42 -5.39 -12.22
N TYR A 244 11.31 -4.78 -12.67
CA TYR A 244 9.99 -4.95 -12.09
C TYR A 244 9.28 -6.13 -12.75
N THR A 245 8.60 -6.94 -11.96
CA THR A 245 7.79 -8.04 -12.43
C THR A 245 6.33 -7.75 -12.12
N LEU A 246 5.47 -7.82 -13.14
CA LEU A 246 4.04 -7.60 -13.04
C LEU A 246 3.33 -8.89 -13.45
N GLN A 247 2.57 -9.46 -12.53
CA GLN A 247 1.77 -10.65 -12.75
C GLN A 247 0.29 -10.30 -12.63
N SER A 248 -0.47 -10.48 -13.71
CA SER A 248 -1.92 -10.35 -13.63
C SER A 248 -2.50 -11.47 -12.78
N THR A 249 -3.44 -11.12 -11.92
CA THR A 249 -4.14 -12.08 -11.05
C THR A 249 -5.62 -11.74 -11.04
N ASP A 250 -6.46 -12.77 -10.92
CA ASP A 250 -7.89 -12.63 -10.61
C ASP A 250 -8.18 -13.23 -9.22
N GLU A 251 -7.14 -13.48 -8.43
CA GLU A 251 -7.17 -14.12 -7.10
C GLU A 251 -6.84 -13.11 -5.99
N THR A 252 -7.32 -13.38 -4.77
CA THR A 252 -7.11 -12.52 -3.58
C THR A 252 -5.69 -12.60 -3.01
N PRO A 253 -5.24 -11.61 -2.22
CA PRO A 253 -4.02 -11.63 -1.41
C PRO A 253 -3.74 -12.90 -0.60
N PHE A 254 -4.73 -13.72 -0.29
CA PHE A 254 -4.49 -15.01 0.35
C PHE A 254 -3.63 -15.93 -0.53
N PHE A 255 -3.82 -15.88 -1.86
CA PHE A 255 -2.93 -16.52 -2.82
C PHE A 255 -1.54 -15.88 -2.88
N HIS A 256 -1.36 -14.65 -2.40
CA HIS A 256 -0.05 -13.99 -2.36
C HIS A 256 0.84 -14.47 -1.20
N HIS A 257 0.28 -14.91 -0.08
CA HIS A 257 1.05 -15.66 0.93
C HIS A 257 1.63 -16.94 0.34
N VAL A 258 0.83 -17.62 -0.46
CA VAL A 258 1.22 -18.82 -1.20
C VAL A 258 2.26 -18.49 -2.28
N ALA A 259 2.15 -17.33 -2.95
CA ALA A 259 3.17 -16.86 -3.90
C ALA A 259 4.50 -16.52 -3.20
N MET A 260 4.49 -15.83 -2.05
CA MET A 260 5.71 -15.61 -1.28
C MET A 260 6.35 -16.92 -0.83
N LEU A 261 5.55 -17.90 -0.39
CA LEU A 261 6.08 -19.22 -0.08
C LEU A 261 6.73 -19.89 -1.30
N SER A 262 6.14 -19.72 -2.50
CA SER A 262 6.77 -20.19 -3.74
C SER A 262 8.08 -19.47 -4.05
N GLU A 263 8.17 -18.15 -3.78
CA GLU A 263 9.41 -17.39 -3.93
C GLU A 263 10.49 -17.87 -2.94
N LEU A 264 10.13 -18.08 -1.67
CA LEU A 264 11.03 -18.64 -0.65
C LEU A 264 11.50 -20.04 -1.01
N GLN A 265 10.61 -20.88 -1.56
CA GLN A 265 10.97 -22.22 -2.05
C GLN A 265 11.97 -22.13 -3.21
N LEU A 266 11.74 -21.26 -4.19
CA LEU A 266 12.66 -21.07 -5.30
C LEU A 266 14.02 -20.52 -4.87
N ALA A 267 14.05 -19.57 -3.93
CA ALA A 267 15.29 -19.03 -3.37
C ALA A 267 16.07 -20.11 -2.58
N SER A 268 15.34 -20.94 -1.83
CA SER A 268 15.86 -22.10 -1.12
C SER A 268 16.49 -23.13 -2.08
N GLU A 269 15.78 -23.49 -3.15
CA GLU A 269 16.25 -24.43 -4.20
C GLU A 269 17.50 -23.93 -4.94
N LYS A 270 17.60 -22.62 -5.18
CA LYS A 270 18.76 -22.00 -5.84
C LYS A 270 19.92 -21.70 -4.90
N GLY A 271 19.72 -21.78 -3.59
CA GLY A 271 20.71 -21.37 -2.58
C GLY A 271 20.92 -19.86 -2.50
N GLU A 272 20.07 -19.05 -3.15
CA GLU A 272 20.11 -17.58 -3.19
C GLU A 272 19.40 -17.00 -1.95
N LEU A 273 19.85 -17.36 -0.75
CA LEU A 273 19.20 -17.00 0.51
C LEU A 273 19.87 -15.79 1.19
N TYR A 274 19.04 -14.81 1.55
CA TYR A 274 19.45 -13.54 2.16
C TYR A 274 18.67 -13.30 3.45
N THR A 275 19.26 -12.58 4.40
CA THR A 275 18.67 -12.33 5.74
C THR A 275 17.20 -11.91 5.73
N HIS A 276 16.76 -11.10 4.76
CA HIS A 276 15.36 -10.67 4.63
C HIS A 276 14.35 -11.81 4.36
N HIS A 277 14.80 -12.98 3.89
CA HIS A 277 13.92 -14.14 3.71
C HIS A 277 13.37 -14.67 5.04
N PHE A 278 14.09 -14.52 6.17
CA PHE A 278 13.56 -14.83 7.49
C PHE A 278 12.37 -13.93 7.86
N ASN A 279 12.40 -12.66 7.47
CA ASN A 279 11.27 -11.74 7.66
C ASN A 279 10.05 -12.17 6.87
N MET A 280 10.26 -12.56 5.61
CA MET A 280 9.19 -13.05 4.73
C MET A 280 8.56 -14.32 5.30
N LEU A 281 9.38 -15.30 5.68
CA LEU A 281 8.91 -16.57 6.25
C LEU A 281 8.14 -16.35 7.55
N ARG A 282 8.68 -15.56 8.47
CA ARG A 282 8.01 -15.22 9.73
C ARG A 282 6.67 -14.54 9.50
N SER A 283 6.60 -13.55 8.61
CA SER A 283 5.33 -12.85 8.32
C SER A 283 4.25 -13.79 7.78
N ILE A 284 4.65 -14.81 7.01
CA ILE A 284 3.72 -15.85 6.54
C ILE A 284 3.27 -16.74 7.71
N MET A 285 4.20 -17.14 8.59
CA MET A 285 3.89 -17.96 9.76
C MET A 285 2.99 -17.22 10.76
N GLU A 286 3.21 -15.94 11.03
CA GLU A 286 2.34 -15.13 11.90
C GLU A 286 0.90 -15.08 11.38
N LYS A 287 0.74 -14.90 10.07
CA LYS A 287 -0.59 -14.90 9.44
C LYS A 287 -1.22 -16.29 9.44
N THR A 288 -0.42 -17.32 9.30
CA THR A 288 -0.85 -18.72 9.38
C THR A 288 -1.32 -19.06 10.80
N ALA A 289 -0.53 -18.70 11.82
CA ALA A 289 -0.88 -18.84 13.23
C ALA A 289 -2.19 -18.13 13.56
N THR A 290 -2.33 -16.88 13.12
CA THR A 290 -3.58 -16.11 13.27
C THR A 290 -4.76 -16.82 12.62
N PHE A 291 -4.59 -17.36 11.40
CA PHE A 291 -5.64 -18.08 10.68
C PHE A 291 -6.08 -19.37 11.39
N PHE A 292 -5.14 -20.10 12.00
CA PHE A 292 -5.42 -21.33 12.73
C PHE A 292 -5.76 -21.12 14.22
N GLY A 293 -5.76 -19.87 14.70
CA GLY A 293 -6.05 -19.53 16.11
C GLY A 293 -4.93 -19.95 17.08
N LEU A 294 -3.69 -20.06 16.60
CA LEU A 294 -2.51 -20.35 17.42
C LEU A 294 -2.08 -19.09 18.18
N LYS A 295 -1.45 -19.22 19.34
CA LYS A 295 -1.08 -18.07 20.18
C LYS A 295 0.15 -17.33 19.65
N ASP A 296 1.05 -18.05 18.97
CA ASP A 296 2.29 -17.50 18.44
C ASP A 296 2.69 -18.18 17.12
N PHE A 297 3.48 -17.49 16.29
CA PHE A 297 3.99 -18.03 15.04
C PHE A 297 4.88 -19.27 15.23
N SER A 298 5.54 -19.40 16.38
CA SER A 298 6.37 -20.57 16.70
C SER A 298 5.56 -21.87 16.76
N GLU A 299 4.25 -21.79 17.04
CA GLU A 299 3.36 -22.95 16.99
C GLU A 299 3.22 -23.52 15.56
N CYS A 300 3.57 -22.72 14.53
CA CYS A 300 3.62 -23.19 13.15
C CYS A 300 4.81 -24.09 12.81
N VAL A 301 5.74 -24.32 13.73
CA VAL A 301 6.84 -25.30 13.58
C VAL A 301 6.89 -26.27 14.77
N HIS A 302 5.86 -26.27 15.61
CA HIS A 302 5.80 -27.09 16.81
C HIS A 302 5.62 -28.58 16.44
N GLY A 303 6.42 -29.45 17.07
CA GLY A 303 6.40 -30.89 16.80
C GLY A 303 7.31 -31.34 15.66
N VAL A 304 8.17 -30.44 15.17
CA VAL A 304 9.31 -30.76 14.30
C VAL A 304 10.57 -30.88 15.18
N ASP A 305 11.52 -31.73 14.78
CA ASP A 305 12.82 -31.78 15.45
C ASP A 305 13.44 -30.35 15.46
N ASP A 306 13.93 -29.91 16.62
CA ASP A 306 14.52 -28.58 16.85
C ASP A 306 13.57 -27.35 16.79
N ASP A 307 12.26 -27.51 17.06
CA ASP A 307 11.27 -26.41 17.11
C ASP A 307 11.69 -25.18 17.96
N VAL A 308 12.33 -25.39 19.12
CA VAL A 308 12.89 -24.32 19.97
C VAL A 308 13.99 -23.54 19.26
N LEU A 309 14.87 -24.23 18.52
CA LEU A 309 15.94 -23.59 17.73
C LEU A 309 15.33 -22.78 16.58
N TYR A 310 14.33 -23.33 15.89
CA TYR A 310 13.64 -22.67 14.79
C TYR A 310 12.93 -21.40 15.21
N ALA A 311 12.17 -21.45 16.32
CA ALA A 311 11.51 -20.29 16.89
C ALA A 311 12.52 -19.21 17.30
N ARG A 312 13.65 -19.61 17.89
CA ARG A 312 14.73 -18.69 18.29
C ARG A 312 15.44 -18.07 17.08
N ALA A 313 15.70 -18.86 16.05
CA ALA A 313 16.31 -18.41 14.80
C ALA A 313 15.42 -17.41 14.07
N LEU A 314 14.13 -17.72 13.91
CA LEU A 314 13.14 -16.80 13.35
C LEU A 314 13.09 -15.52 14.17
N ASN A 315 13.05 -15.59 15.50
CA ASN A 315 13.08 -14.38 16.35
C ASN A 315 14.35 -13.54 16.13
N LEU A 316 15.54 -14.14 16.21
CA LEU A 316 16.81 -13.42 16.13
C LEU A 316 17.08 -12.85 14.73
N LEU A 317 16.81 -13.64 13.69
CA LEU A 317 17.16 -13.30 12.31
C LEU A 317 16.08 -12.47 11.62
N SER A 318 14.85 -12.44 12.15
CA SER A 318 13.82 -11.50 11.69
C SER A 318 13.86 -10.14 12.39
N HIS A 319 14.37 -10.07 13.63
CA HIS A 319 14.46 -8.82 14.40
C HIS A 319 15.88 -8.23 14.45
N GLY A 320 16.86 -8.92 13.86
CA GLY A 320 18.21 -8.39 13.74
C GLY A 320 18.19 -7.03 13.04
N LYS A 321 19.12 -6.13 13.39
CA LYS A 321 19.32 -4.79 12.78
C LYS A 321 19.67 -4.83 11.27
N TYR A 322 19.30 -5.90 10.57
CA TYR A 322 19.48 -6.11 9.15
C TYR A 322 18.33 -5.42 8.43
N SER A 323 18.59 -4.16 8.11
CA SER A 323 17.76 -3.36 7.21
C SER A 323 17.38 -4.15 5.95
N VAL A 324 16.10 -4.13 5.58
CA VAL A 324 15.60 -4.61 4.26
C VAL A 324 16.38 -3.95 3.10
N TYR A 325 17.02 -2.81 3.37
CA TYR A 325 17.78 -2.03 2.39
C TYR A 325 19.23 -2.52 2.18
N GLU A 326 19.75 -3.47 2.99
CA GLU A 326 21.03 -4.14 2.76
C GLU A 326 20.90 -5.67 2.90
N PRO A 327 20.46 -6.38 1.86
CA PRO A 327 20.39 -7.84 1.90
C PRO A 327 21.79 -8.44 1.99
N ARG A 328 22.12 -9.03 3.14
CA ARG A 328 23.32 -9.84 3.31
C ARG A 328 23.02 -11.27 2.95
N GLU A 329 23.84 -11.85 2.08
CA GLU A 329 23.77 -13.28 1.81
C GLU A 329 24.05 -14.02 3.12
N MET A 330 23.24 -15.04 3.38
CA MET A 330 23.39 -15.87 4.58
C MET A 330 24.66 -16.73 4.46
N VAL A 331 25.31 -17.01 5.59
CA VAL A 331 26.35 -18.07 5.65
C VAL A 331 25.70 -19.45 5.54
N GLU A 332 26.45 -20.47 5.13
CA GLU A 332 25.89 -21.79 4.79
C GLU A 332 25.05 -22.40 5.93
N ASP A 333 25.56 -22.37 7.17
CA ASP A 333 24.82 -22.85 8.34
C ASP A 333 23.45 -22.14 8.51
N THR A 334 23.40 -20.85 8.19
CA THR A 334 22.15 -20.06 8.27
C THR A 334 21.22 -20.35 7.09
N LYS A 335 21.78 -20.65 5.91
CA LYS A 335 21.01 -21.11 4.75
C LYS A 335 20.36 -22.46 5.05
N ASP A 336 21.10 -23.40 5.62
CA ASP A 336 20.62 -24.73 5.94
C ASP A 336 19.52 -24.68 7.01
N LEU A 337 19.74 -23.90 8.06
CA LEU A 337 18.71 -23.61 9.06
C LEU A 337 17.44 -23.00 8.44
N PHE A 338 17.57 -22.06 7.50
CA PHE A 338 16.41 -21.51 6.80
C PHE A 338 15.66 -22.57 5.97
N LYS A 339 16.40 -23.42 5.22
CA LYS A 339 15.83 -24.50 4.39
C LYS A 339 15.05 -25.48 5.27
N GLU A 340 15.61 -25.86 6.42
CA GLU A 340 14.96 -26.75 7.37
C GLU A 340 13.65 -26.17 7.91
N ILE A 341 13.66 -24.92 8.37
CA ILE A 341 12.46 -24.23 8.88
C ILE A 341 11.38 -24.13 7.78
N LEU A 342 11.78 -23.76 6.56
CA LEU A 342 10.85 -23.64 5.44
C LEU A 342 10.22 -25.00 5.09
N ASN A 343 11.02 -26.06 5.02
CA ASN A 343 10.53 -27.41 4.70
C ASN A 343 9.61 -27.94 5.78
N ALA A 344 9.99 -27.78 7.06
CA ALA A 344 9.17 -28.10 8.22
C ALA A 344 7.78 -27.45 8.13
N PHE A 345 7.75 -26.16 7.86
CA PHE A 345 6.52 -25.39 7.72
C PHE A 345 5.67 -25.84 6.52
N LEU A 346 6.29 -26.05 5.35
CA LEU A 346 5.58 -26.53 4.15
C LEU A 346 5.04 -27.96 4.33
N ASP A 347 5.76 -28.80 5.05
CA ASP A 347 5.35 -30.18 5.30
C ASP A 347 4.19 -30.28 6.27
N GLN A 348 4.11 -29.39 7.26
CA GLN A 348 3.03 -29.35 8.23
C GLN A 348 1.71 -28.86 7.64
N TYR A 349 1.74 -27.82 6.81
CA TYR A 349 0.53 -27.14 6.32
C TYR A 349 0.14 -27.42 4.87
N LYS A 350 1.01 -28.12 4.11
CA LYS A 350 0.74 -28.63 2.74
C LYS A 350 0.10 -27.60 1.79
N PHE A 351 0.71 -26.42 1.68
CA PHE A 351 0.25 -25.36 0.77
C PHE A 351 0.31 -25.79 -0.71
N ALA A 352 -0.71 -25.42 -1.49
CA ALA A 352 -0.71 -25.59 -2.95
C ALA A 352 0.02 -24.41 -3.64
N LEU A 353 1.33 -24.54 -3.84
CA LEU A 353 2.18 -23.43 -4.32
C LEU A 353 2.01 -23.14 -5.83
N PRO A 354 1.86 -21.87 -6.26
CA PRO A 354 1.77 -21.49 -7.67
C PRO A 354 3.14 -21.55 -8.36
N GLU A 355 3.17 -21.89 -9.65
CA GLU A 355 4.43 -21.82 -10.42
C GLU A 355 4.76 -20.38 -10.86
N LEU A 356 5.70 -19.73 -10.17
CA LEU A 356 6.08 -18.32 -10.40
C LEU A 356 7.14 -18.11 -11.50
N THR A 357 7.79 -19.17 -12.00
CA THR A 357 8.72 -19.08 -13.13
C THR A 357 8.50 -20.22 -14.12
N ALA A 358 8.67 -19.95 -15.42
CA ALA A 358 8.71 -21.00 -16.43
C ALA A 358 9.95 -21.87 -16.14
N LYS A 359 9.76 -23.14 -15.79
CA LYS A 359 10.86 -24.10 -15.71
C LYS A 359 11.69 -23.97 -16.98
N ALA A 360 12.97 -23.60 -16.84
CA ALA A 360 13.91 -23.73 -17.93
C ALA A 360 13.93 -25.21 -18.30
N LYS A 361 13.46 -25.55 -19.50
CA LYS A 361 13.61 -26.90 -20.05
C LYS A 361 15.10 -27.25 -19.99
N ARG A 362 15.44 -28.29 -19.23
CA ARG A 362 16.57 -29.14 -19.53
C ARG A 362 16.04 -30.54 -19.74
#